data_AF-A0A916BW00-F1
#
_entry.id   AF-A0A916BW00-F1
#
_cell.length_a   1.000
_cell.length_b   1.000
_cell.length_c   1.000
_cell.angle_alpha   90.00
_cell.angle_beta   90.00
_cell.angle_gamma   90.00
#
_symmetry.space_group_name_H-M   'P 1'
#
loop_
_entity.id
_entity.type
_entity.pdbx_description
1 polymer ?
#
loop_
_entity_poly.entity_id
_entity_poly.type
_entity_poly.pdbx_seq_one_letter_code
_entity_poly.pdbx_strand_id
1 'polypeptide(L)'
;MTKLGVHVASSKRDLFGEIIDAGPACVVATDQYVSSEVRQRSAGTIIAFRTQKSPLGEDNPPGLIDAPEAQWRSIADAWMNSLWPFYLQNNGADYYIVNNELDVSTLRSAQALNAFYLRCMEIAEERGVRIGICSFSTGCPSDDGGLTLEERWALLLPAVAKAQQGGHVIVLHIHALTNPLMDTGEDIAFRHERSLRYFEQHGLHPKVIIGELSNGVGGIEPELDSYMQQVTAWDSRAMSSRWSGQLLGAALYGFNAGETLTPAATKIAEWIRSHPTPIDPPPPIRTYERVCHLVPPNIPTGVDEHGLFDPRYLEILRLAGPGRESVLSSADDAFAVVPQCTARTVYVYDVGQWGGRDYLEQWVREWYAPLPKVIYRELV
;
A
#
# COMPACT_ATOMS: atom_id res chain seq x y z
N MET A 1 -12.76 -12.78 -11.99
CA MET A 1 -11.40 -12.23 -12.01
C MET A 1 -10.63 -13.02 -10.99
N THR A 2 -9.55 -13.69 -11.37
CA THR A 2 -8.75 -14.43 -10.39
C THR A 2 -8.45 -13.56 -9.18
N LYS A 3 -8.52 -14.18 -8.00
CA LYS A 3 -8.13 -13.61 -6.71
C LYS A 3 -6.75 -14.13 -6.31
N LEU A 4 -6.15 -15.05 -7.05
CA LEU A 4 -4.84 -15.56 -6.74
C LEU A 4 -3.77 -14.50 -6.96
N GLY A 5 -2.91 -14.43 -5.96
CA GLY A 5 -1.68 -13.68 -5.94
C GLY A 5 -0.54 -14.55 -5.44
N VAL A 6 0.56 -13.91 -5.08
CA VAL A 6 1.76 -14.60 -4.62
C VAL A 6 2.39 -13.89 -3.43
N HIS A 7 2.79 -14.67 -2.42
CA HIS A 7 3.57 -14.19 -1.29
C HIS A 7 5.06 -14.49 -1.51
N VAL A 8 5.91 -13.49 -1.30
CA VAL A 8 7.35 -13.58 -1.52
C VAL A 8 8.13 -13.05 -0.32
N ALA A 9 8.86 -13.92 0.38
CA ALA A 9 9.70 -13.55 1.53
C ALA A 9 11.17 -13.97 1.38
N SER A 10 11.54 -14.64 0.29
CA SER A 10 12.90 -15.08 0.00
C SER A 10 13.39 -14.57 -1.34
N SER A 11 14.72 -14.44 -1.46
CA SER A 11 15.39 -14.12 -2.74
C SER A 11 15.36 -15.29 -3.72
N LYS A 12 15.10 -16.52 -3.26
CA LYS A 12 14.91 -17.70 -4.13
C LYS A 12 13.48 -17.71 -4.66
N ARG A 13 13.30 -17.09 -5.83
CA ARG A 13 12.01 -16.79 -6.45
C ARG A 13 11.90 -17.33 -7.88
N ASP A 14 12.37 -18.56 -8.08
CA ASP A 14 12.38 -19.23 -9.38
C ASP A 14 10.96 -19.29 -9.96
N LEU A 15 10.78 -18.82 -11.21
CA LEU A 15 9.48 -18.70 -11.90
C LEU A 15 8.49 -17.67 -11.30
N PHE A 16 8.88 -16.87 -10.31
CA PHE A 16 8.06 -15.75 -9.82
C PHE A 16 7.61 -14.84 -10.96
N GLY A 17 8.54 -14.54 -11.88
CA GLY A 17 8.25 -13.72 -13.03
C GLY A 17 7.14 -14.23 -13.94
N GLU A 18 7.07 -15.55 -14.12
CA GLU A 18 6.02 -16.16 -14.95
C GLU A 18 4.64 -15.93 -14.35
N ILE A 19 4.53 -16.00 -13.01
CA ILE A 19 3.29 -15.67 -12.29
C ILE A 19 2.99 -14.19 -12.46
N ILE A 20 3.97 -13.28 -12.37
CA ILE A 20 3.73 -11.84 -12.56
C ILE A 20 3.25 -11.53 -13.98
N ASP A 21 3.87 -12.11 -15.02
CA ASP A 21 3.46 -11.90 -16.41
C ASP A 21 2.03 -12.41 -16.68
N ALA A 22 1.52 -13.34 -15.87
CA ALA A 22 0.15 -13.81 -15.96
C ALA A 22 -0.88 -12.77 -15.47
N GLY A 23 -0.46 -11.75 -14.72
CA GLY A 23 -1.33 -10.72 -14.16
C GLY A 23 -2.05 -11.15 -12.87
N PRO A 24 -1.32 -11.49 -11.79
CA PRO A 24 -1.91 -11.92 -10.54
C PRO A 24 -2.69 -10.78 -9.88
N ALA A 25 -3.68 -11.13 -9.06
CA ALA A 25 -4.51 -10.15 -8.36
C ALA A 25 -3.68 -9.31 -7.38
N CYS A 26 -2.76 -9.95 -6.66
CA CYS A 26 -1.87 -9.27 -5.74
C CYS A 26 -0.47 -9.93 -5.63
N VAL A 27 0.46 -9.16 -5.08
CA VAL A 27 1.76 -9.62 -4.57
C VAL A 27 1.88 -9.12 -3.15
N VAL A 28 2.15 -10.02 -2.21
CA VAL A 28 2.49 -9.66 -0.83
C VAL A 28 3.97 -9.94 -0.64
N ALA A 29 4.76 -8.88 -0.48
CA ALA A 29 6.21 -8.96 -0.36
C ALA A 29 6.64 -8.72 1.09
N THR A 30 7.41 -9.65 1.63
CA THR A 30 7.99 -9.55 2.98
C THR A 30 9.50 -9.37 2.87
N ASP A 31 10.02 -8.18 3.19
CA ASP A 31 11.45 -7.85 3.05
C ASP A 31 12.05 -8.03 1.63
N GLN A 32 11.18 -8.08 0.61
CA GLN A 32 11.57 -8.19 -0.79
C GLN A 32 11.15 -6.93 -1.57
N TYR A 33 12.11 -6.28 -2.23
CA TYR A 33 11.90 -5.03 -2.98
C TYR A 33 11.47 -5.29 -4.43
N VAL A 34 10.34 -5.97 -4.61
CA VAL A 34 9.86 -6.43 -5.92
C VAL A 34 8.96 -5.44 -6.65
N SER A 35 8.62 -4.30 -6.03
CA SER A 35 7.59 -3.40 -6.55
C SER A 35 7.89 -2.87 -7.95
N SER A 36 9.13 -2.49 -8.24
CA SER A 36 9.52 -2.02 -9.58
C SER A 36 9.37 -3.11 -10.65
N GLU A 37 9.80 -4.34 -10.35
CA GLU A 37 9.65 -5.48 -11.25
C GLU A 37 8.18 -5.81 -11.50
N VAL A 38 7.35 -5.84 -10.44
CA VAL A 38 5.93 -6.12 -10.58
C VAL A 38 5.25 -5.06 -11.44
N ARG A 39 5.54 -3.77 -11.22
CA ARG A 39 4.97 -2.68 -12.01
C ARG A 39 5.36 -2.71 -13.49
N GLN A 40 6.59 -3.12 -13.80
CA GLN A 40 7.05 -3.24 -15.18
C GLN A 40 6.33 -4.34 -15.96
N ARG A 41 5.92 -5.41 -15.28
CA ARG A 41 5.41 -6.64 -15.90
C ARG A 41 3.90 -6.79 -15.80
N SER A 42 3.31 -6.30 -14.71
CA SER A 42 1.87 -6.30 -14.45
C SER A 42 1.47 -5.04 -13.66
N ALA A 43 1.28 -3.94 -14.39
CA ALA A 43 0.98 -2.63 -13.81
C ALA A 43 -0.28 -2.63 -12.90
N GLY A 44 -1.27 -3.48 -13.21
CA GLY A 44 -2.53 -3.60 -12.48
C GLY A 44 -2.51 -4.50 -11.24
N THR A 45 -1.41 -5.23 -10.99
CA THR A 45 -1.29 -6.08 -9.79
C THR A 45 -1.20 -5.24 -8.53
N ILE A 46 -1.98 -5.58 -7.50
CA ILE A 46 -1.93 -4.92 -6.20
C ILE A 46 -0.65 -5.36 -5.47
N ILE A 47 0.08 -4.42 -4.89
CA ILE A 47 1.33 -4.70 -4.18
C ILE A 47 1.16 -4.33 -2.71
N ALA A 48 1.25 -5.31 -1.83
CA ALA A 48 1.34 -5.10 -0.39
C ALA A 48 2.75 -5.43 0.08
N PHE A 49 3.33 -4.59 0.94
CA PHE A 49 4.65 -4.79 1.51
C PHE A 49 4.60 -4.89 3.04
N ARG A 50 5.36 -5.84 3.59
CA ARG A 50 5.62 -6.01 5.02
C ARG A 50 7.14 -6.12 5.24
N THR A 51 7.60 -5.76 6.43
CA THR A 51 8.98 -6.03 6.89
C THR A 51 8.94 -6.94 8.12
N GLN A 52 9.84 -7.93 8.20
CA GLN A 52 10.12 -8.69 9.43
C GLN A 52 11.24 -8.02 10.23
N LYS A 53 11.97 -7.09 9.61
CA LYS A 53 13.12 -6.40 10.18
C LYS A 53 12.69 -5.04 10.71
N SER A 54 11.84 -5.02 11.74
CA SER A 54 11.76 -3.83 12.57
C SER A 54 13.14 -3.58 13.21
N PRO A 55 13.61 -2.33 13.39
CA PRO A 55 14.78 -2.02 14.21
C PRO A 55 14.64 -2.53 15.66
N LEU A 56 13.42 -2.89 16.07
CA LEU A 56 13.11 -3.49 17.36
C LEU A 56 13.29 -5.02 17.37
N GLY A 57 13.61 -5.64 16.22
CA GLY A 57 13.87 -7.08 16.11
C GLY A 57 12.63 -7.97 16.18
N GLU A 58 11.44 -7.38 16.06
CA GLU A 58 10.15 -8.05 16.21
C GLU A 58 9.27 -7.87 14.97
N ASP A 59 8.44 -8.88 14.69
CA ASP A 59 7.39 -8.87 13.65
C ASP A 59 6.17 -8.02 14.05
N ASN A 60 6.13 -7.61 15.32
CA ASN A 60 5.00 -6.96 15.97
C ASN A 60 5.46 -5.82 16.89
N PRO A 61 4.59 -4.85 17.21
CA PRO A 61 4.88 -3.79 18.16
C PRO A 61 5.15 -4.35 19.58
N PRO A 62 6.37 -4.16 20.13
CA PRO A 62 6.74 -4.74 21.42
C PRO A 62 5.84 -4.27 22.55
N GLY A 63 5.37 -5.21 23.35
CA GLY A 63 4.62 -4.94 24.58
C GLY A 63 3.21 -4.38 24.38
N LEU A 64 2.69 -4.29 23.13
CA LEU A 64 1.38 -3.67 22.87
C LEU A 64 0.24 -4.31 23.70
N ILE A 65 0.19 -5.64 23.74
CA ILE A 65 -0.90 -6.38 24.40
C ILE A 65 -0.88 -6.20 25.92
N ASP A 66 0.31 -6.06 26.51
CA ASP A 66 0.48 -5.94 27.95
C ASP A 66 0.46 -4.48 28.43
N ALA A 67 0.69 -3.52 27.53
CA ALA A 67 0.78 -2.11 27.87
C ALA A 67 -0.51 -1.53 28.47
N PRO A 68 -0.40 -0.58 29.42
CA PRO A 68 -1.54 0.23 29.86
C PRO A 68 -2.18 1.01 28.71
N GLU A 69 -3.50 1.24 28.78
CA GLU A 69 -4.27 1.94 27.74
C GLU A 69 -3.66 3.29 27.32
N ALA A 70 -3.14 4.05 28.29
CA ALA A 70 -2.49 5.34 28.06
C ALA A 70 -1.25 5.27 27.15
N GLN A 71 -0.69 4.08 26.91
CA GLN A 71 0.52 3.86 26.11
C GLN A 71 0.26 3.33 24.69
N TRP A 72 -0.96 2.85 24.38
CA TRP A 72 -1.21 2.20 23.08
C TRP A 72 -0.93 3.11 21.88
N ARG A 73 -1.27 4.40 21.98
CA ARG A 73 -1.01 5.38 20.91
C ARG A 73 0.48 5.69 20.75
N SER A 74 1.22 5.86 21.85
CA SER A 74 2.67 6.11 21.77
C SER A 74 3.46 4.89 21.28
N ILE A 75 2.98 3.67 21.55
CA ILE A 75 3.51 2.44 20.95
C ILE A 75 3.30 2.46 19.43
N ALA A 76 2.11 2.85 18.95
CA ALA A 76 1.86 3.00 17.51
C ALA A 76 2.77 4.05 16.86
N ASP A 77 3.01 5.19 17.54
CA ASP A 77 3.95 6.21 17.05
C ASP A 77 5.37 5.65 16.91
N ALA A 78 5.89 5.01 17.96
CA ALA A 78 7.23 4.41 17.96
C ALA A 78 7.36 3.34 16.87
N TRP A 79 6.35 2.47 16.77
CA TRP A 79 6.32 1.40 15.80
C TRP A 79 6.29 1.91 14.35
N MET A 80 5.37 2.82 14.01
CA MET A 80 5.28 3.39 12.66
C MET A 80 6.51 4.21 12.27
N ASN A 81 7.20 4.83 13.24
CA ASN A 81 8.49 5.48 13.00
C ASN A 81 9.59 4.46 12.70
N SER A 82 9.58 3.32 13.38
CA SER A 82 10.56 2.25 13.18
C SER A 82 10.42 1.56 11.81
N LEU A 83 9.19 1.45 11.29
CA LEU A 83 8.90 0.84 9.98
C LEU A 83 9.19 1.78 8.80
N TRP A 84 9.15 3.10 9.03
CA TRP A 84 9.19 4.09 7.96
C TRP A 84 10.41 4.01 7.03
N PRO A 85 11.64 3.80 7.52
CA PRO A 85 12.80 3.66 6.63
C PRO A 85 12.65 2.52 5.62
N PHE A 86 11.99 1.42 5.99
CA PHE A 86 11.75 0.28 5.09
C PHE A 86 10.67 0.60 4.07
N TYR A 87 9.59 1.28 4.49
CA TYR A 87 8.51 1.69 3.59
C TYR A 87 9.01 2.68 2.54
N LEU A 88 9.90 3.62 2.91
CA LEU A 88 10.53 4.55 1.97
C LEU A 88 11.36 3.84 0.90
N GLN A 89 12.07 2.77 1.27
CA GLN A 89 12.84 1.96 0.32
C GLN A 89 11.94 1.15 -0.63
N ASN A 90 10.65 0.98 -0.30
CA ASN A 90 9.67 0.24 -1.09
C ASN A 90 8.48 1.11 -1.49
N ASN A 91 8.75 2.36 -1.91
CA ASN A 91 7.74 3.37 -2.23
C ASN A 91 6.73 3.01 -3.35
N GLY A 92 6.89 1.86 -4.01
CA GLY A 92 6.01 1.37 -5.08
C GLY A 92 4.85 0.48 -4.61
N ALA A 93 4.79 0.14 -3.32
CA ALA A 93 3.69 -0.65 -2.76
C ALA A 93 2.39 0.17 -2.68
N ASP A 94 1.25 -0.47 -2.97
CA ASP A 94 -0.09 0.13 -2.78
C ASP A 94 -0.48 0.17 -1.30
N TYR A 95 -0.02 -0.83 -0.54
CA TYR A 95 -0.33 -1.02 0.87
C TYR A 95 0.92 -1.42 1.66
N TYR A 96 1.07 -0.87 2.87
CA TYR A 96 2.11 -1.28 3.82
C TYR A 96 1.47 -1.99 5.02
N ILE A 97 1.76 -3.26 5.23
CA ILE A 97 1.20 -4.08 6.30
C ILE A 97 1.95 -3.77 7.60
N VAL A 98 1.23 -3.35 8.64
CA VAL A 98 1.83 -2.79 9.85
C VAL A 98 2.18 -3.81 10.92
N ASN A 99 1.67 -5.03 10.87
CA ASN A 99 1.95 -6.06 11.87
C ASN A 99 1.85 -7.45 11.26
N ASN A 100 2.21 -8.48 12.02
CA ASN A 100 2.09 -9.87 11.60
C ASN A 100 1.47 -10.74 12.69
N GLU A 101 0.32 -11.36 12.43
CA GLU A 101 -0.27 -12.41 13.25
C GLU A 101 -0.45 -12.07 14.75
N LEU A 102 -0.76 -10.81 15.07
CA LEU A 102 -1.13 -10.43 16.44
C LEU A 102 -2.44 -11.11 16.83
N ASP A 103 -2.38 -12.00 17.82
CA ASP A 103 -3.55 -12.66 18.35
C ASP A 103 -4.45 -11.67 19.13
N VAL A 104 -5.76 -11.87 18.98
CA VAL A 104 -6.82 -11.13 19.65
C VAL A 104 -7.51 -12.04 20.67
N SER A 105 -6.75 -12.61 21.60
CA SER A 105 -7.25 -13.64 22.53
C SER A 105 -8.19 -13.10 23.62
N THR A 106 -8.23 -11.79 23.83
CA THR A 106 -9.07 -11.15 24.86
C THR A 106 -9.72 -9.85 24.36
N LEU A 107 -10.82 -9.43 25.00
CA LEU A 107 -11.43 -8.13 24.71
C LEU A 107 -10.46 -6.95 24.92
N ARG A 108 -9.58 -7.04 25.94
CA ARG A 108 -8.53 -6.03 26.17
C ARG A 108 -7.54 -5.96 25.01
N SER A 109 -7.09 -7.12 24.49
CA SER A 109 -6.22 -7.15 23.31
C SER A 109 -6.89 -6.53 22.07
N ALA A 110 -8.19 -6.76 21.88
CA ALA A 110 -8.95 -6.14 20.80
C ALA A 110 -9.03 -4.61 20.94
N GLN A 111 -9.22 -4.09 22.16
CA GLN A 111 -9.19 -2.65 22.45
C GLN A 111 -7.81 -2.04 22.17
N ALA A 112 -6.75 -2.72 22.60
CA ALA A 112 -5.37 -2.29 22.38
C ALA A 112 -5.06 -2.17 20.89
N LEU A 113 -5.42 -3.21 20.12
CA LEU A 113 -5.26 -3.25 18.67
C LEU A 113 -6.10 -2.18 17.98
N ASN A 114 -7.33 -1.95 18.40
CA ASN A 114 -8.17 -0.89 17.83
C ASN A 114 -7.50 0.49 17.98
N ALA A 115 -7.04 0.84 19.18
CA ALA A 115 -6.36 2.11 19.43
C ALA A 115 -5.04 2.23 18.64
N PHE A 116 -4.26 1.14 18.58
CA PHE A 116 -3.03 1.05 17.82
C PHE A 116 -3.27 1.25 16.32
N TYR A 117 -4.22 0.54 15.71
CA TYR A 117 -4.52 0.64 14.29
C TYR A 117 -5.07 2.00 13.89
N LEU A 118 -5.95 2.59 14.71
CA LEU A 118 -6.43 3.96 14.49
C LEU A 118 -5.27 4.95 14.41
N ARG A 119 -4.33 4.87 15.35
CA ARG A 119 -3.14 5.74 15.34
C ARG A 119 -2.22 5.45 14.15
N CYS A 120 -2.02 4.18 13.78
CA CYS A 120 -1.22 3.84 12.60
C CYS A 120 -1.82 4.42 11.31
N MET A 121 -3.15 4.38 11.15
CA MET A 121 -3.85 4.95 10.00
C MET A 121 -3.75 6.47 9.95
N GLU A 122 -3.87 7.16 11.09
CA GLU A 122 -3.62 8.62 11.16
C GLU A 122 -2.23 8.97 10.63
N ILE A 123 -1.18 8.28 11.08
CA ILE A 123 0.21 8.51 10.64
C ILE A 123 0.39 8.16 9.16
N ALA A 124 -0.24 7.09 8.69
CA ALA A 124 -0.20 6.69 7.28
C ALA A 124 -0.83 7.76 6.37
N GLU A 125 -1.98 8.30 6.77
CA GLU A 125 -2.67 9.38 6.06
C GLU A 125 -1.84 10.66 6.04
N GLU A 126 -1.22 11.05 7.16
CA GLU A 126 -0.28 12.19 7.23
C GLU A 126 0.90 12.04 6.25
N ARG A 127 1.31 10.80 5.99
CA ARG A 127 2.42 10.45 5.08
C ARG A 127 1.98 10.14 3.65
N GLY A 128 0.68 10.22 3.35
CA GLY A 128 0.14 9.96 2.02
C GLY A 128 0.23 8.50 1.58
N VAL A 129 0.30 7.54 2.51
CA VAL A 129 0.36 6.11 2.23
C VAL A 129 -0.88 5.39 2.75
N ARG A 130 -1.14 4.19 2.21
CA ARG A 130 -2.19 3.29 2.70
C ARG A 130 -1.56 2.10 3.40
N ILE A 131 -2.18 1.64 4.48
CA ILE A 131 -1.70 0.50 5.25
C ILE A 131 -2.66 -0.69 5.22
N GLY A 132 -2.13 -1.86 5.52
CA GLY A 132 -2.89 -3.06 5.86
C GLY A 132 -2.87 -3.28 7.38
N ILE A 133 -4.04 -3.44 7.98
CA ILE A 133 -4.21 -3.67 9.43
C ILE A 133 -4.73 -5.08 9.69
N CYS A 134 -4.71 -5.51 10.95
CA CYS A 134 -5.35 -6.73 11.41
C CYS A 134 -4.79 -8.01 10.76
N SER A 135 -3.52 -8.04 10.35
CA SER A 135 -2.86 -9.16 9.63
C SER A 135 -2.87 -10.46 10.42
N PHE A 136 -4.05 -11.01 10.69
CA PHE A 136 -4.28 -12.04 11.69
C PHE A 136 -3.99 -13.41 11.11
N SER A 137 -3.37 -14.26 11.93
CA SER A 137 -3.15 -15.66 11.64
C SER A 137 -4.48 -16.40 11.42
N THR A 138 -4.39 -17.58 10.84
CA THR A 138 -5.56 -18.44 10.68
C THR A 138 -6.17 -18.79 12.03
N GLY A 139 -7.49 -18.64 12.11
CA GLY A 139 -8.23 -18.83 13.35
C GLY A 139 -8.40 -17.56 14.18
N CYS A 140 -7.65 -16.46 13.96
CA CYS A 140 -7.74 -15.24 14.77
C CYS A 140 -8.47 -14.07 14.06
N PRO A 141 -9.49 -13.42 14.64
CA PRO A 141 -10.07 -13.68 15.96
C PRO A 141 -10.78 -15.04 15.99
N SER A 142 -10.66 -15.78 17.10
CA SER A 142 -11.18 -17.14 17.27
C SER A 142 -12.46 -17.18 18.10
N ASP A 143 -13.23 -18.25 17.93
CA ASP A 143 -14.35 -18.63 18.81
C ASP A 143 -13.86 -19.45 20.02
N ASP A 144 -12.88 -18.91 20.77
CA ASP A 144 -12.32 -19.55 21.95
C ASP A 144 -12.29 -18.63 23.18
N GLY A 145 -11.86 -19.17 24.33
CA GLY A 145 -11.75 -18.40 25.57
C GLY A 145 -13.10 -17.89 26.10
N GLY A 146 -14.21 -18.47 25.63
CA GLY A 146 -15.56 -18.01 25.95
C GLY A 146 -16.01 -16.76 25.17
N LEU A 147 -15.27 -16.37 24.13
CA LEU A 147 -15.59 -15.26 23.23
C LEU A 147 -15.80 -15.78 21.81
N THR A 148 -16.68 -15.12 21.09
CA THR A 148 -16.86 -15.29 19.64
C THR A 148 -15.93 -14.38 18.85
N LEU A 149 -15.66 -14.75 17.60
CA LEU A 149 -15.00 -13.90 16.61
C LEU A 149 -15.69 -12.54 16.49
N GLU A 150 -17.02 -12.52 16.48
CA GLU A 150 -17.84 -11.31 16.35
C GLU A 150 -17.69 -10.36 17.55
N GLU A 151 -17.65 -10.89 18.78
CA GLU A 151 -17.39 -10.10 20.00
C GLU A 151 -16.01 -9.43 19.98
N ARG A 152 -15.00 -10.12 19.42
CA ARG A 152 -13.65 -9.55 19.23
C ARG A 152 -13.64 -8.50 18.13
N TRP A 153 -14.31 -8.75 17.01
CA TRP A 153 -14.46 -7.76 15.94
C TRP A 153 -15.25 -6.54 16.37
N ALA A 154 -16.24 -6.66 17.26
CA ALA A 154 -17.05 -5.55 17.76
C ALA A 154 -16.17 -4.39 18.27
N LEU A 155 -15.07 -4.71 18.94
CA LEU A 155 -14.13 -3.75 19.50
C LEU A 155 -13.19 -3.14 18.45
N LEU A 156 -13.01 -3.80 17.31
CA LEU A 156 -12.20 -3.35 16.19
C LEU A 156 -13.00 -2.59 15.12
N LEU A 157 -14.35 -2.57 15.19
CA LEU A 157 -15.20 -1.89 14.21
C LEU A 157 -14.79 -0.42 13.94
N PRO A 158 -14.35 0.39 14.93
CA PRO A 158 -13.85 1.74 14.64
C PRO A 158 -12.63 1.75 13.72
N ALA A 159 -11.66 0.86 13.94
CA ALA A 159 -10.52 0.69 13.04
C ALA A 159 -10.95 0.19 11.66
N VAL A 160 -11.90 -0.75 11.58
CA VAL A 160 -12.46 -1.22 10.29
C VAL A 160 -13.12 -0.07 9.52
N ALA A 161 -13.91 0.76 10.20
CA ALA A 161 -14.58 1.90 9.60
C ALA A 161 -13.58 2.95 9.09
N LYS A 162 -12.55 3.26 9.89
CA LYS A 162 -11.46 4.15 9.50
C LYS A 162 -10.69 3.59 8.31
N ALA A 163 -10.44 2.28 8.28
CA ALA A 163 -9.76 1.62 7.17
C ALA A 163 -10.53 1.79 5.86
N GLN A 164 -11.84 1.57 5.87
CA GLN A 164 -12.69 1.81 4.71
C GLN A 164 -12.66 3.28 4.26
N GLN A 165 -12.77 4.24 5.19
CA GLN A 165 -12.82 5.67 4.88
C GLN A 165 -11.49 6.19 4.30
N GLY A 166 -10.36 5.73 4.85
CA GLY A 166 -9.01 6.10 4.40
C GLY A 166 -8.49 5.31 3.21
N GLY A 167 -9.26 4.34 2.71
CA GLY A 167 -8.84 3.45 1.63
C GLY A 167 -7.73 2.47 2.03
N HIS A 168 -7.57 2.20 3.33
CA HIS A 168 -6.73 1.14 3.89
C HIS A 168 -7.40 -0.23 3.72
N VAL A 169 -6.69 -1.31 4.06
CA VAL A 169 -7.19 -2.69 3.88
C VAL A 169 -7.11 -3.49 5.18
N ILE A 170 -8.01 -4.44 5.31
CA ILE A 170 -7.91 -5.53 6.29
C ILE A 170 -7.05 -6.62 5.67
N VAL A 171 -6.09 -7.13 6.42
CA VAL A 171 -5.24 -8.25 6.00
C VAL A 171 -5.62 -9.48 6.83
N LEU A 172 -5.78 -10.63 6.21
CA LEU A 172 -6.05 -11.89 6.93
C LEU A 172 -5.16 -13.00 6.38
N HIS A 173 -4.86 -14.01 7.18
CA HIS A 173 -4.18 -15.23 6.71
C HIS A 173 -5.12 -16.43 6.72
N ILE A 174 -4.89 -17.36 5.79
CA ILE A 174 -5.62 -18.62 5.62
C ILE A 174 -4.61 -19.76 5.39
N HIS A 175 -4.47 -20.63 6.38
CA HIS A 175 -3.57 -21.78 6.41
C HIS A 175 -4.35 -23.02 6.81
N ALA A 176 -4.41 -24.00 5.93
CA ALA A 176 -5.07 -25.26 6.18
C ALA A 176 -4.17 -26.20 7.01
N LEU A 177 -4.16 -26.04 8.34
CA LEU A 177 -3.17 -26.70 9.22
C LEU A 177 -3.28 -28.23 9.29
N THR A 178 -4.48 -28.79 9.12
CA THR A 178 -4.75 -30.22 9.39
C THR A 178 -5.42 -30.97 8.24
N ASN A 179 -6.19 -30.27 7.41
CA ASN A 179 -6.93 -30.83 6.27
C ASN A 179 -6.61 -30.01 5.01
N PRO A 180 -6.87 -30.55 3.82
CA PRO A 180 -6.86 -29.75 2.60
C PRO A 180 -7.75 -28.51 2.76
N LEU A 181 -7.34 -27.40 2.14
CA LEU A 181 -7.92 -26.07 2.29
C LEU A 181 -9.44 -26.10 2.17
N MET A 182 -9.99 -26.67 1.10
CA MET A 182 -11.42 -26.70 0.85
C MET A 182 -12.19 -27.58 1.85
N ASP A 183 -11.52 -28.51 2.53
CA ASP A 183 -12.10 -29.40 3.52
C ASP A 183 -12.14 -28.77 4.93
N THR A 184 -11.46 -27.62 5.13
CA THR A 184 -11.46 -26.89 6.41
C THR A 184 -12.74 -26.10 6.68
N GLY A 185 -13.66 -26.01 5.71
CA GLY A 185 -14.94 -25.33 5.84
C GLY A 185 -14.85 -23.80 5.79
N GLU A 186 -16.00 -23.14 6.01
CA GLU A 186 -16.11 -21.68 5.88
C GLU A 186 -15.32 -20.91 6.94
N ASP A 187 -15.15 -21.47 8.14
CA ASP A 187 -14.48 -20.80 9.25
C ASP A 187 -12.96 -20.64 9.05
N ILE A 188 -12.37 -21.41 8.14
CA ILE A 188 -10.95 -21.32 7.79
C ILE A 188 -10.79 -20.86 6.34
N ALA A 189 -11.18 -21.69 5.36
CA ALA A 189 -10.95 -21.41 3.95
C ALA A 189 -11.65 -20.13 3.47
N PHE A 190 -12.83 -19.83 4.01
CA PHE A 190 -13.64 -18.67 3.59
C PHE A 190 -13.89 -17.71 4.75
N ARG A 191 -12.98 -17.69 5.73
CA ARG A 191 -13.13 -16.89 6.96
C ARG A 191 -13.33 -15.40 6.72
N HIS A 192 -12.74 -14.89 5.64
CA HIS A 192 -12.95 -13.50 5.23
C HIS A 192 -14.42 -13.23 4.92
N GLU A 193 -15.16 -14.19 4.35
CA GLU A 193 -16.60 -14.06 4.09
C GLU A 193 -17.40 -13.95 5.40
N ARG A 194 -16.99 -14.66 6.45
CA ARG A 194 -17.60 -14.53 7.79
C ARG A 194 -17.36 -13.14 8.37
N SER A 195 -16.12 -12.65 8.36
CA SER A 195 -15.80 -11.30 8.81
C SER A 195 -16.53 -10.22 8.00
N LEU A 196 -16.58 -10.35 6.67
CA LEU A 196 -17.28 -9.40 5.80
C LEU A 196 -18.80 -9.40 6.03
N ARG A 197 -19.39 -10.56 6.32
CA ARG A 197 -20.81 -10.66 6.71
C ARG A 197 -21.09 -9.91 8.00
N TYR A 198 -20.21 -10.03 8.99
CA TYR A 198 -20.32 -9.28 10.23
C TYR A 198 -20.17 -7.77 9.97
N PHE A 199 -19.18 -7.35 9.19
CA PHE A 199 -18.99 -5.93 8.85
C PHE A 199 -20.19 -5.33 8.12
N GLU A 200 -20.82 -6.07 7.20
CA GLU A 200 -22.02 -5.61 6.49
C GLU A 200 -23.19 -5.35 7.44
N GLN A 201 -23.35 -6.16 8.50
CA GLN A 201 -24.39 -5.92 9.53
C GLN A 201 -24.21 -4.57 10.24
N HIS A 202 -23.00 -4.02 10.22
CA HIS A 202 -22.64 -2.71 10.75
C HIS A 202 -22.50 -1.62 9.66
N GLY A 203 -22.91 -1.89 8.42
CA GLY A 203 -22.82 -0.95 7.30
C GLY A 203 -21.38 -0.71 6.82
N LEU A 204 -20.46 -1.63 7.11
CA LEU A 204 -19.06 -1.56 6.71
C LEU A 204 -18.79 -2.55 5.56
N HIS A 205 -18.12 -2.05 4.53
CA HIS A 205 -17.68 -2.75 3.34
C HIS A 205 -16.18 -2.53 3.07
N PRO A 206 -15.29 -2.88 4.03
CA PRO A 206 -13.85 -2.69 3.85
C PRO A 206 -13.30 -3.58 2.72
N LYS A 207 -12.15 -3.19 2.19
CA LYS A 207 -11.35 -4.05 1.29
C LYS A 207 -10.49 -5.01 2.10
N VAL A 208 -10.27 -6.21 1.56
CA VAL A 208 -9.53 -7.30 2.21
C VAL A 208 -8.44 -7.81 1.29
N ILE A 209 -7.26 -8.06 1.85
CA ILE A 209 -6.19 -8.85 1.24
C ILE A 209 -6.03 -10.12 2.08
N ILE A 210 -5.97 -11.29 1.46
CA ILE A 210 -5.43 -12.47 2.14
C ILE A 210 -3.91 -12.43 1.98
N GLY A 211 -3.22 -12.07 3.06
CA GLY A 211 -1.77 -11.86 3.08
C GLY A 211 -0.99 -13.15 2.81
N GLU A 212 -1.55 -14.27 3.27
CA GLU A 212 -0.97 -15.60 3.16
C GLU A 212 -2.13 -16.61 2.96
N LEU A 213 -2.12 -17.34 1.84
CA LEU A 213 -3.06 -18.40 1.50
C LEU A 213 -2.29 -19.70 1.27
N SER A 214 -2.59 -20.76 2.01
CA SER A 214 -1.90 -22.04 1.87
C SER A 214 -2.75 -23.26 2.17
N ASN A 215 -2.35 -24.37 1.57
CA ASN A 215 -2.92 -25.71 1.76
C ASN A 215 -2.11 -26.51 2.79
N GLY A 216 -1.71 -25.88 3.90
CA GLY A 216 -0.75 -26.44 4.87
C GLY A 216 -0.09 -25.36 5.73
N VAL A 217 1.12 -25.65 6.22
CA VAL A 217 2.00 -24.62 6.81
C VAL A 217 2.74 -23.81 5.75
N GLY A 218 2.83 -24.31 4.51
CA GLY A 218 3.29 -23.57 3.34
C GLY A 218 3.69 -24.45 2.15
N GLY A 219 3.95 -23.85 0.99
CA GLY A 219 4.42 -24.57 -0.20
C GLY A 219 3.36 -25.47 -0.85
N ILE A 220 3.82 -26.55 -1.48
CA ILE A 220 2.99 -27.53 -2.19
C ILE A 220 2.85 -28.77 -1.31
N GLU A 221 1.77 -28.84 -0.55
CA GLU A 221 1.43 -30.01 0.26
C GLU A 221 0.02 -30.51 -0.06
N PRO A 222 -0.25 -31.83 0.05
CA PRO A 222 0.73 -32.91 0.11
C PRO A 222 1.36 -33.23 -1.27
N GLU A 223 0.66 -32.92 -2.36
CA GLU A 223 1.06 -33.24 -3.74
C GLU A 223 0.59 -32.13 -4.69
N LEU A 224 1.30 -31.92 -5.80
CA LEU A 224 1.05 -30.83 -6.75
C LEU A 224 -0.39 -30.78 -7.29
N ASP A 225 -0.93 -31.90 -7.73
CA ASP A 225 -2.26 -31.92 -8.36
C ASP A 225 -3.37 -31.66 -7.33
N SER A 226 -3.22 -32.22 -6.12
CA SER A 226 -4.12 -31.93 -5.01
C SER A 226 -4.05 -30.45 -4.63
N TYR A 227 -2.84 -29.90 -4.46
CA TYR A 227 -2.63 -28.48 -4.21
C TYR A 227 -3.32 -27.61 -5.28
N MET A 228 -3.09 -27.88 -6.56
CA MET A 228 -3.70 -27.13 -7.67
C MET A 228 -5.22 -27.22 -7.64
N GLN A 229 -5.79 -28.40 -7.36
CA GLN A 229 -7.23 -28.56 -7.20
C GLN A 229 -7.78 -27.68 -6.06
N GLN A 230 -7.10 -27.64 -4.93
CA GLN A 230 -7.52 -26.86 -3.76
C GLN A 230 -7.47 -25.35 -4.04
N VAL A 231 -6.36 -24.83 -4.59
CA VAL A 231 -6.22 -23.38 -4.81
C VAL A 231 -7.11 -22.86 -5.93
N THR A 232 -7.33 -23.65 -7.00
CA THR A 232 -8.21 -23.24 -8.10
C THR A 232 -9.70 -23.35 -7.73
N ALA A 233 -10.07 -24.34 -6.90
CA ALA A 233 -11.41 -24.41 -6.32
C ALA A 233 -11.68 -23.23 -5.36
N TRP A 234 -10.70 -22.89 -4.52
CA TRP A 234 -10.78 -21.72 -3.65
C TRP A 234 -10.96 -20.43 -4.46
N ASP A 235 -10.13 -20.24 -5.48
CA ASP A 235 -10.19 -19.06 -6.36
C ASP A 235 -11.55 -18.96 -7.07
N SER A 236 -12.03 -20.06 -7.65
CA SER A 236 -13.33 -20.13 -8.30
C SER A 236 -14.46 -19.70 -7.37
N ARG A 237 -14.44 -20.17 -6.12
CA ARG A 237 -15.42 -19.75 -5.10
C ARG A 237 -15.27 -18.27 -4.78
N ALA A 238 -14.06 -17.79 -4.49
CA ALA A 238 -13.77 -16.40 -4.18
C ALA A 238 -14.19 -15.44 -5.32
N MET A 239 -14.05 -15.85 -6.57
CA MET A 239 -14.51 -15.12 -7.75
C MET A 239 -16.03 -15.02 -7.84
N SER A 240 -16.73 -16.13 -7.53
CA SER A 240 -18.20 -16.20 -7.60
C SER A 240 -18.89 -15.61 -6.37
N SER A 241 -18.14 -15.39 -5.29
CA SER A 241 -18.65 -14.85 -4.04
C SER A 241 -19.24 -13.45 -4.21
N ARG A 242 -20.32 -13.16 -3.48
CA ARG A 242 -20.88 -11.80 -3.38
C ARG A 242 -19.87 -10.79 -2.80
N TRP A 243 -18.86 -11.29 -2.11
CA TRP A 243 -17.78 -10.52 -1.51
C TRP A 243 -16.59 -10.29 -2.43
N SER A 244 -16.63 -10.80 -3.67
CA SER A 244 -15.54 -10.70 -4.64
C SER A 244 -15.11 -9.25 -4.91
N GLY A 245 -16.01 -8.27 -4.77
CA GLY A 245 -15.67 -6.84 -4.89
C GLY A 245 -14.87 -6.28 -3.72
N GLN A 246 -14.91 -6.91 -2.54
CA GLN A 246 -14.17 -6.50 -1.35
C GLN A 246 -12.84 -7.24 -1.20
N LEU A 247 -12.75 -8.48 -1.70
CA LEU A 247 -11.50 -9.23 -1.76
C LEU A 247 -10.62 -8.75 -2.91
N LEU A 248 -9.53 -8.06 -2.58
CA LEU A 248 -8.56 -7.53 -3.53
C LEU A 248 -7.68 -8.62 -4.13
N GLY A 249 -7.29 -9.61 -3.32
CA GLY A 249 -6.49 -10.75 -3.75
C GLY A 249 -6.06 -11.60 -2.56
N ALA A 250 -5.50 -12.76 -2.86
CA ALA A 250 -5.02 -13.75 -1.91
C ALA A 250 -3.67 -14.31 -2.34
N ALA A 251 -2.64 -13.97 -1.57
CA ALA A 251 -1.27 -14.29 -1.90
C ALA A 251 -0.92 -15.72 -1.49
N LEU A 252 -0.68 -16.59 -2.48
CA LEU A 252 -0.27 -17.97 -2.24
C LEU A 252 1.08 -17.98 -1.51
N TYR A 253 1.13 -18.64 -0.35
CA TYR A 253 2.31 -18.71 0.50
C TYR A 253 3.33 -19.69 -0.05
N GLY A 254 4.54 -19.21 -0.39
CA GLY A 254 5.65 -20.11 -0.69
C GLY A 254 6.69 -19.65 -1.72
N PHE A 255 7.04 -18.37 -1.82
CA PHE A 255 8.42 -18.04 -2.25
C PHE A 255 9.26 -17.68 -1.02
N ASN A 256 9.51 -18.69 -0.20
CA ASN A 256 10.24 -18.60 1.06
C ASN A 256 11.49 -19.52 1.02
N ALA A 257 12.38 -19.40 2.02
CA ALA A 257 13.64 -20.16 2.02
C ALA A 257 13.43 -21.68 2.20
N GLY A 258 12.36 -22.10 2.90
CA GLY A 258 12.02 -23.51 3.14
C GLY A 258 10.78 -24.02 2.40
N GLU A 259 9.96 -23.14 1.86
CA GLU A 259 8.69 -23.47 1.21
C GLU A 259 8.68 -22.87 -0.20
N THR A 260 8.36 -23.69 -1.20
CA THR A 260 8.44 -23.29 -2.61
C THR A 260 7.16 -23.60 -3.38
N LEU A 261 6.68 -22.62 -4.14
CA LEU A 261 5.64 -22.75 -5.16
C LEU A 261 6.20 -23.04 -6.55
N THR A 262 7.52 -23.10 -6.72
CA THR A 262 8.15 -23.28 -8.03
C THR A 262 7.58 -24.47 -8.82
N PRO A 263 7.34 -25.66 -8.23
CA PRO A 263 6.73 -26.77 -8.97
C PRO A 263 5.29 -26.51 -9.46
N ALA A 264 4.57 -25.56 -8.85
CA ALA A 264 3.21 -25.16 -9.22
C ALA A 264 3.17 -23.89 -10.08
N ALA A 265 4.25 -23.12 -10.17
CA ALA A 265 4.27 -21.76 -10.69
C ALA A 265 3.69 -21.65 -12.12
N THR A 266 4.08 -22.54 -13.03
CA THR A 266 3.55 -22.56 -14.41
C THR A 266 2.06 -22.86 -14.44
N LYS A 267 1.57 -23.85 -13.67
CA LYS A 267 0.14 -24.18 -13.60
C LYS A 267 -0.68 -23.04 -12.97
N ILE A 268 -0.12 -22.35 -11.97
CA ILE A 268 -0.73 -21.14 -11.37
C ILE A 268 -0.81 -20.03 -12.42
N ALA A 269 0.26 -19.75 -13.15
CA ALA A 269 0.30 -18.73 -14.20
C ALA A 269 -0.69 -19.02 -15.33
N GLU A 270 -0.82 -20.29 -15.74
CA GLU A 270 -1.84 -20.73 -16.70
C GLU A 270 -3.26 -20.46 -16.20
N TRP A 271 -3.56 -20.80 -14.94
CA TRP A 271 -4.87 -20.53 -14.33
C TRP A 271 -5.20 -19.04 -14.24
N ILE A 272 -4.23 -18.21 -13.84
CA ILE A 272 -4.39 -16.75 -13.76
C ILE A 272 -4.68 -16.18 -15.16
N ARG A 273 -3.92 -16.60 -16.18
CA ARG A 273 -4.14 -16.17 -17.58
C ARG A 273 -5.51 -16.56 -18.12
N SER A 274 -6.05 -17.72 -17.72
CA SER A 274 -7.40 -18.14 -18.15
C SER A 274 -8.53 -17.42 -17.41
N HIS A 275 -8.23 -16.62 -16.38
CA HIS A 275 -9.20 -15.87 -15.58
C HIS A 275 -8.80 -14.39 -15.43
N PRO A 276 -8.57 -13.67 -16.53
CA PRO A 276 -7.94 -12.36 -16.50
C PRO A 276 -8.73 -11.38 -15.64
N THR A 277 -8.00 -10.54 -14.92
CA THR A 277 -8.56 -9.34 -14.31
C THR A 277 -8.82 -8.34 -15.45
N PRO A 278 -10.07 -7.88 -15.67
CA PRO A 278 -10.35 -6.74 -16.52
C PRO A 278 -9.42 -5.61 -16.08
N ILE A 279 -8.54 -5.19 -16.99
CA ILE A 279 -7.74 -4.00 -16.78
C ILE A 279 -8.77 -2.87 -16.82
N ASP A 280 -9.04 -2.24 -15.67
CA ASP A 280 -9.77 -0.98 -15.67
C ASP A 280 -9.10 -0.10 -16.72
N PRO A 281 -9.87 0.50 -17.65
CA PRO A 281 -9.27 1.39 -18.63
C PRO A 281 -8.41 2.39 -17.85
N PRO A 282 -7.18 2.69 -18.32
CA PRO A 282 -6.32 3.62 -17.62
C PRO A 282 -7.15 4.86 -17.26
N PRO A 283 -7.08 5.34 -16.01
CA PRO A 283 -7.90 6.46 -15.59
C PRO A 283 -7.72 7.57 -16.63
N PRO A 284 -8.83 8.25 -17.02
CA PRO A 284 -8.75 9.28 -18.05
C PRO A 284 -7.61 10.23 -17.69
N ILE A 285 -6.69 10.41 -18.64
CA ILE A 285 -5.50 11.23 -18.43
C ILE A 285 -6.00 12.61 -18.02
N ARG A 286 -5.80 12.97 -16.75
CA ARG A 286 -6.26 14.25 -16.22
C ARG A 286 -5.49 15.35 -16.92
N THR A 287 -6.22 16.21 -17.62
CA THR A 287 -5.67 17.48 -18.09
C THR A 287 -5.73 18.52 -16.98
N TYR A 288 -4.73 19.38 -16.87
CA TYR A 288 -4.69 20.42 -15.85
C TYR A 288 -3.95 21.67 -16.30
N GLU A 289 -4.29 22.80 -15.68
CA GLU A 289 -3.50 24.02 -15.78
C GLU A 289 -2.40 23.98 -14.72
N ARG A 290 -1.17 24.30 -15.12
CA ARG A 290 -0.01 24.32 -14.23
C ARG A 290 0.36 25.76 -13.90
N VAL A 291 0.47 26.05 -12.61
CA VAL A 291 1.01 27.32 -12.12
C VAL A 291 2.27 27.02 -11.31
N CYS A 292 3.36 27.72 -11.64
CA CYS A 292 4.65 27.52 -11.00
C CYS A 292 5.26 28.85 -10.55
N HIS A 293 5.99 28.81 -9.44
CA HIS A 293 6.81 29.89 -8.93
C HIS A 293 8.28 29.50 -9.10
N LEU A 294 8.97 30.14 -10.03
CA LEU A 294 10.39 29.97 -10.27
C LEU A 294 11.18 30.84 -9.29
N VAL A 295 11.86 30.19 -8.36
CA VAL A 295 12.66 30.80 -7.30
C VAL A 295 14.06 31.13 -7.83
N PRO A 296 14.60 32.33 -7.57
CA PRO A 296 15.96 32.71 -7.93
C PRO A 296 17.00 31.67 -7.50
N PRO A 297 18.03 31.40 -8.31
CA PRO A 297 19.03 30.37 -8.02
C PRO A 297 19.88 30.68 -6.78
N ASN A 298 19.91 31.93 -6.32
CA ASN A 298 20.62 32.39 -5.13
C ASN A 298 19.79 32.34 -3.85
N ILE A 299 18.53 31.89 -3.90
CA ILE A 299 17.69 31.69 -2.72
C ILE A 299 17.74 30.21 -2.32
N PRO A 300 18.27 29.89 -1.12
CA PRO A 300 18.25 28.52 -0.62
C PRO A 300 16.81 28.02 -0.44
N THR A 301 16.51 26.83 -0.98
CA THR A 301 15.20 26.18 -0.85
C THR A 301 15.14 25.16 0.30
N GLY A 302 16.29 24.91 0.95
CA GLY A 302 16.41 24.10 2.16
C GLY A 302 16.35 24.92 3.45
N VAL A 303 16.40 24.23 4.58
CA VAL A 303 16.60 24.86 5.89
C VAL A 303 18.09 25.11 6.14
N ASP A 304 18.40 26.19 6.85
CA ASP A 304 19.76 26.50 7.32
C ASP A 304 20.19 25.58 8.49
N GLU A 305 21.38 25.83 9.05
CA GLU A 305 21.93 25.09 10.20
C GLU A 305 21.09 25.20 11.48
N HIS A 306 20.15 26.14 11.52
CA HIS A 306 19.21 26.34 12.62
C HIS A 306 17.81 25.78 12.31
N GLY A 307 17.62 25.13 11.16
CA GLY A 307 16.33 24.57 10.75
C GLY A 307 15.34 25.60 10.22
N LEU A 308 15.79 26.79 9.83
CA LEU A 308 14.95 27.87 9.31
C LEU A 308 15.08 28.02 7.79
N PHE A 309 13.97 28.30 7.12
CA PHE A 309 13.97 28.62 5.68
C PHE A 309 14.34 30.09 5.45
N ASP A 310 14.89 30.40 4.27
CA ASP A 310 15.07 31.78 3.82
C ASP A 310 13.70 32.50 3.83
N PRO A 311 13.57 33.67 4.48
CA PRO A 311 12.30 34.41 4.56
C PRO A 311 11.67 34.70 3.19
N ARG A 312 12.49 34.90 2.16
CA ARG A 312 12.01 35.15 0.79
C ARG A 312 11.41 33.90 0.17
N TYR A 313 12.00 32.73 0.45
CA TYR A 313 11.45 31.45 0.03
C TYR A 313 10.11 31.14 0.74
N LEU A 314 10.02 31.44 2.04
CA LEU A 314 8.77 31.32 2.81
C LEU A 314 7.64 32.18 2.24
N GLU A 315 7.94 33.41 1.80
CA GLU A 315 6.94 34.27 1.17
C GLU A 315 6.42 33.68 -0.15
N ILE A 316 7.30 33.07 -0.96
CA ILE A 316 6.89 32.37 -2.18
C ILE A 316 5.99 31.17 -1.85
N LEU A 317 6.37 30.35 -0.86
CA LEU A 317 5.54 29.23 -0.39
C LEU A 317 4.16 29.71 0.11
N ARG A 318 4.12 30.83 0.83
CA ARG A 318 2.88 31.44 1.33
C ARG A 318 1.95 31.87 0.19
N LEU A 319 2.50 32.38 -0.90
CA LEU A 319 1.75 32.77 -2.09
C LEU A 319 1.25 31.55 -2.90
N ALA A 320 2.09 30.52 -3.04
CA ALA A 320 1.79 29.32 -3.81
C ALA A 320 0.80 28.36 -3.11
N GLY A 321 0.84 28.31 -1.77
CA GLY A 321 0.13 27.33 -0.94
C GLY A 321 -1.39 27.27 -1.18
N PRO A 322 -2.12 28.39 -1.13
CA PRO A 322 -3.59 28.38 -1.32
C PRO A 322 -4.04 27.80 -2.67
N GLY A 323 -3.26 28.00 -3.73
CA GLY A 323 -3.54 27.48 -5.07
C GLY A 323 -3.00 26.06 -5.32
N ARG A 324 -2.25 25.49 -4.36
CA ARG A 324 -1.48 24.24 -4.53
C ARG A 324 -0.54 24.31 -5.73
N GLU A 325 0.08 25.47 -5.91
CA GLU A 325 0.96 25.79 -7.04
C GLU A 325 2.38 25.25 -6.77
N SER A 326 3.13 24.92 -7.81
CA SER A 326 4.48 24.37 -7.63
C SER A 326 5.50 25.48 -7.35
N VAL A 327 6.44 25.24 -6.45
CA VAL A 327 7.60 26.12 -6.24
C VAL A 327 8.86 25.39 -6.70
N LEU A 328 9.61 25.98 -7.62
CA LEU A 328 10.67 25.31 -8.37
C LEU A 328 11.93 26.17 -8.39
N SER A 329 13.11 25.54 -8.25
CA SER A 329 14.42 26.21 -8.36
C SER A 329 15.09 26.00 -9.73
N SER A 330 14.47 25.25 -10.63
CA SER A 330 14.96 24.94 -11.97
C SER A 330 14.10 25.62 -13.04
N ALA A 331 14.74 26.36 -13.95
CA ALA A 331 14.06 26.94 -15.10
C ALA A 331 13.55 25.84 -16.05
N ASP A 332 14.33 24.79 -16.28
CA ASP A 332 13.91 23.66 -17.13
C ASP A 332 12.60 23.05 -16.62
N ASP A 333 12.48 22.83 -15.30
CA ASP A 333 11.29 22.25 -14.70
C ASP A 333 10.08 23.19 -14.73
N ALA A 334 10.32 24.49 -14.53
CA ALA A 334 9.26 25.50 -14.54
C ALA A 334 8.67 25.70 -15.94
N PHE A 335 9.50 25.59 -16.98
CA PHE A 335 9.09 25.81 -18.37
C PHE A 335 8.75 24.53 -19.14
N ALA A 336 9.04 23.33 -18.61
CA ALA A 336 8.74 22.05 -19.23
C ALA A 336 7.29 21.95 -19.78
N VAL A 337 7.17 21.46 -21.01
CA VAL A 337 5.88 21.13 -21.65
C VAL A 337 5.53 19.69 -21.28
N VAL A 338 4.50 19.54 -20.46
CA VAL A 338 3.99 18.22 -20.07
C VAL A 338 2.75 17.93 -20.92
N PRO A 339 2.62 16.77 -21.60
CA PRO A 339 1.52 16.49 -22.53
C PRO A 339 0.11 16.68 -21.94
N GLN A 340 -0.02 16.50 -20.63
CA GLN A 340 -1.26 16.63 -19.87
C GLN A 340 -1.61 18.08 -19.49
N CYS A 341 -0.71 19.03 -19.73
CA CYS A 341 -0.87 20.40 -19.30
C CYS A 341 -1.56 21.26 -20.37
N THR A 342 -2.76 21.78 -20.08
CA THR A 342 -3.55 22.57 -21.03
C THR A 342 -3.19 24.05 -21.06
N ALA A 343 -2.68 24.57 -19.94
CA ALA A 343 -2.19 25.94 -19.82
C ALA A 343 -1.08 26.01 -18.78
N ARG A 344 -0.13 26.93 -18.98
CA ARG A 344 1.03 27.13 -18.10
C ARG A 344 1.13 28.59 -17.71
N THR A 345 1.25 28.86 -16.41
CA THR A 345 1.62 30.17 -15.86
C THR A 345 2.88 30.01 -15.02
N VAL A 346 3.89 30.86 -15.27
CA VAL A 346 5.13 30.87 -14.51
C VAL A 346 5.34 32.24 -13.89
N TYR A 347 5.31 32.31 -12.56
CA TYR A 347 5.78 33.47 -11.81
C TYR A 347 7.30 33.39 -11.68
N VAL A 348 8.02 34.32 -12.28
CA VAL A 348 9.48 34.41 -12.19
C VAL A 348 9.83 35.51 -11.22
N TYR A 349 10.48 35.16 -10.12
CA TYR A 349 10.93 36.11 -9.12
C TYR A 349 12.37 36.56 -9.44
N ASP A 350 12.65 37.85 -9.24
CA ASP A 350 13.93 38.52 -9.42
C ASP A 350 14.64 38.10 -10.72
N VAL A 351 14.01 38.38 -11.87
CA VAL A 351 14.46 37.90 -13.19
C VAL A 351 15.90 38.30 -13.54
N GLY A 352 16.44 39.34 -12.90
CA GLY A 352 17.86 39.69 -13.02
C GLY A 352 18.81 38.54 -12.63
N GLN A 353 18.41 37.68 -11.70
CA GLN A 353 19.16 36.48 -11.29
C GLN A 353 19.13 35.36 -12.35
N TRP A 354 18.29 35.52 -13.38
CA TRP A 354 18.14 34.60 -14.52
C TRP A 354 18.72 35.19 -15.82
N GLY A 355 19.62 36.17 -15.73
CA GLY A 355 20.20 36.85 -16.89
C GLY A 355 19.32 37.97 -17.47
N GLY A 356 18.20 38.29 -16.81
CA GLY A 356 17.26 39.33 -17.22
C GLY A 356 16.14 38.81 -18.12
N ARG A 357 15.12 39.65 -18.30
CA ARG A 357 13.88 39.29 -18.98
C ARG A 357 14.09 38.81 -20.42
N ASP A 358 14.81 39.60 -21.22
CA ASP A 358 14.97 39.32 -22.64
C ASP A 358 15.73 38.00 -22.88
N TYR A 359 16.77 37.76 -22.08
CA TYR A 359 17.54 36.52 -22.13
C TYR A 359 16.68 35.31 -21.76
N LEU A 360 15.96 35.37 -20.64
CA LEU A 360 15.12 34.25 -20.20
C LEU A 360 13.98 33.98 -21.20
N GLU A 361 13.27 35.01 -21.68
CA GLU A 361 12.21 34.81 -22.67
C GLU A 361 12.74 34.23 -23.98
N GLN A 362 13.91 34.66 -24.46
CA GLN A 362 14.54 34.11 -25.66
C GLN A 362 14.87 32.62 -25.47
N TRP A 363 15.49 32.27 -24.34
CA TRP A 363 15.84 30.89 -24.01
C TRP A 363 14.59 30.00 -23.92
N VAL A 364 13.51 30.46 -23.25
CA VAL A 364 12.27 29.68 -23.16
C VAL A 364 11.62 29.48 -24.54
N ARG A 365 11.66 30.48 -25.42
CA ARG A 365 11.12 30.33 -26.79
C ARG A 365 11.91 29.32 -27.62
N GLU A 366 13.22 29.24 -27.42
CA GLU A 366 14.08 28.30 -28.13
C GLU A 366 13.83 26.84 -27.70
N TRP A 367 13.64 26.60 -26.40
CA TRP A 367 13.64 25.24 -25.83
C TRP A 367 12.26 24.71 -25.39
N TYR A 368 11.29 25.59 -25.10
CA TYR A 368 10.04 25.23 -24.41
C TYR A 368 8.77 25.79 -25.08
N ALA A 369 8.83 26.08 -26.38
CA ALA A 369 7.69 26.57 -27.14
C ALA A 369 6.47 25.63 -27.02
N PRO A 370 5.23 26.18 -26.94
CA PRO A 370 4.90 27.60 -26.93
C PRO A 370 5.27 28.29 -25.61
N LEU A 371 5.51 29.60 -25.64
CA LEU A 371 5.82 30.36 -24.41
C LEU A 371 4.60 30.32 -23.45
N PRO A 372 4.77 29.96 -22.15
CA PRO A 372 3.69 30.05 -21.18
C PRO A 372 3.34 31.51 -20.86
N LYS A 373 2.30 31.73 -20.05
CA LYS A 373 2.06 33.04 -19.45
C LYS A 373 3.13 33.30 -18.40
N VAL A 374 4.07 34.21 -18.67
CA VAL A 374 5.13 34.57 -17.71
C VAL A 374 4.75 35.85 -16.97
N ILE A 375 4.88 35.82 -15.64
CA ILE A 375 4.61 36.97 -14.77
C ILE A 375 5.85 37.24 -13.93
N TYR A 376 6.46 38.39 -14.12
CA TYR A 376 7.64 38.79 -13.36
C TYR A 376 7.26 39.44 -12.04
N ARG A 377 7.97 39.08 -10.97
CA ARG A 377 7.82 39.64 -9.63
C ARG A 377 9.18 39.96 -9.05
N GLU A 378 9.22 40.95 -8.17
CA GLU A 378 10.39 41.26 -7.36
C GLU A 378 10.07 40.87 -5.91
N LEU A 379 11.03 40.25 -5.22
CA LEU A 379 10.95 39.98 -3.79
C LEU A 379 11.42 41.22 -3.04
N VAL A 380 10.56 41.73 -2.15
CA VAL A 380 10.81 42.93 -1.34
C VAL A 380 11.49 42.57 -0.03
#